data_AF-A0A6G3WZQ3-F1
#
_entry.id   AF-A0A6G3WZQ3-F1
#
_cell.length_a   1.000
_cell.length_b   1.000
_cell.length_c   1.000
_cell.angle_alpha   90.00
_cell.angle_beta   90.00
_cell.angle_gamma   90.00
#
_symmetry.space_group_name_H-M   'P 1'
#
loop_
_entity.id
_entity.type
_entity.pdbx_description
1 polymer ?
#
loop_
_entity_poly.entity_id
_entity_poly.type
_entity_poly.pdbx_seq_one_letter_code
_entity_poly.pdbx_strand_id
1 'polypeptide(L)'
;MRITVLTVPDCPNAPVVRERITEALGGRETQVELVEVREEAEAARWGMTGSPTVLVDGVDPFAVADAPASVSCRLYRDEEGRPGGAPSIEALRQVLAGAGVSESVPVEECCGDDREVLDPIGRAGRGRRAPGERGLRAVHQAVLRHFAAAGQAPEPADLAAAAAEASRTVADVLAELGREDFLTLDADGRIRAAYPFSAVPTPHRLRLPSGVEAWAMCAIDALGVAAMLNQDIAVSSSDPVDGRPITVTFTGGSARWEPPEAVVFVGQRAEAGSAATVCCDALNFFADSTTADAWVRHHPEVHGRITSQAEALRIAEQTFGPLLVQD
;
A
#
# COMPACT_ATOMS: atom_id res chain seq x y z
N MET A 1 19.00 -5.08 3.66
CA MET A 1 19.08 -4.92 5.11
C MET A 1 20.49 -5.16 5.63
N ARG A 2 21.32 -4.13 5.53
CA ARG A 2 22.48 -3.87 6.40
C ARG A 2 21.99 -3.02 7.57
N ILE A 3 22.42 -3.30 8.79
CA ILE A 3 22.17 -2.43 9.94
C ILE A 3 23.52 -1.80 10.31
N THR A 4 23.58 -0.48 10.42
CA THR A 4 24.79 0.23 10.84
C THR A 4 24.46 1.06 12.07
N VAL A 5 25.06 0.72 13.21
CA VAL A 5 24.92 1.46 14.46
C VAL A 5 26.04 2.49 14.53
N LEU A 6 25.68 3.77 14.53
CA LEU A 6 26.60 4.88 14.77
C LEU A 6 26.67 5.14 16.26
N THR A 7 27.87 5.24 16.82
CA THR A 7 28.09 5.48 18.25
C THR A 7 29.25 6.42 18.49
N VAL A 8 29.22 7.21 19.56
CA VAL A 8 30.43 7.88 20.06
C VAL A 8 31.27 6.92 20.92
N PRO A 9 32.58 7.20 21.10
CA PRO A 9 33.41 6.50 22.09
C PRO A 9 32.72 6.46 23.46
N ASP A 10 32.85 5.32 24.16
CA ASP A 10 32.32 5.09 25.51
C ASP A 10 30.80 5.35 25.70
N CYS A 11 29.99 5.33 24.63
CA CYS A 11 28.55 5.53 24.74
C CYS A 11 27.88 4.42 25.59
N PRO A 12 27.21 4.74 26.71
CA PRO A 12 26.68 3.75 27.65
C PRO A 12 25.52 2.92 27.07
N ASN A 13 24.88 3.41 26.00
CA ASN A 13 23.73 2.75 25.39
C ASN A 13 24.10 1.86 24.18
N ALA A 14 25.37 1.90 23.72
CA ALA A 14 25.83 1.09 22.59
C ALA A 14 25.66 -0.44 22.80
N PRO A 15 25.88 -1.01 24.01
CA PRO A 15 25.57 -2.41 24.28
C PRO A 15 24.07 -2.70 24.20
N VAL A 16 23.24 -1.80 24.77
CA VAL A 16 21.79 -1.94 24.87
C VAL A 16 21.14 -1.94 23.50
N VAL A 17 21.51 -1.03 22.61
CA VAL A 17 20.93 -1.00 21.25
C VAL A 17 21.32 -2.25 20.45
N ARG A 18 22.54 -2.77 20.61
CA ARG A 18 22.99 -3.98 19.93
C ARG A 18 22.22 -5.21 20.40
N GLU A 19 22.00 -5.35 21.71
CA GLU A 19 21.19 -6.43 22.30
C GLU A 19 19.75 -6.39 21.76
N ARG A 20 19.11 -5.21 21.78
CA ARG A 20 17.74 -5.04 21.26
C ARG A 20 17.64 -5.29 19.75
N ILE A 21 18.64 -4.93 18.96
CA ILE A 21 18.72 -5.29 17.53
C ILE A 21 18.79 -6.81 17.35
N THR A 22 19.60 -7.51 18.15
CA THR A 22 19.70 -8.98 18.10
C THR A 22 18.37 -9.65 18.45
N GLU A 23 17.64 -9.14 19.46
CA GLU A 23 16.31 -9.66 19.80
C GLU A 23 15.25 -9.34 18.72
N ALA A 24 15.26 -8.12 18.16
CA ALA A 24 14.36 -7.72 17.07
C ALA A 24 14.62 -8.48 15.76
N LEU A 25 15.86 -8.91 15.51
CA LEU A 25 16.19 -9.81 14.40
C LEU A 25 15.60 -11.21 14.57
N GLY A 26 15.38 -11.69 15.80
CA GLY A 26 14.66 -12.96 16.06
C GLY A 26 15.31 -14.20 15.44
N GLY A 27 16.64 -14.20 15.26
CA GLY A 27 17.38 -15.28 14.61
C GLY A 27 17.60 -15.10 13.10
N ARG A 28 17.15 -13.99 12.50
CA ARG A 28 17.48 -13.62 11.11
C ARG A 28 18.96 -13.22 11.00
N GLU A 29 19.71 -13.87 10.12
CA GLU A 29 21.08 -13.45 9.80
C GLU A 29 21.06 -12.13 9.03
N THR A 30 21.82 -11.15 9.51
CA THR A 30 21.93 -9.81 8.93
C THR A 30 23.26 -9.18 9.34
N GLN A 31 23.87 -8.40 8.44
CA GLN A 31 25.09 -7.67 8.75
C GLN A 31 24.77 -6.50 9.67
N VAL A 32 25.23 -6.58 10.93
CA VAL A 32 25.18 -5.49 11.91
C VAL A 32 26.59 -4.94 12.08
N GLU A 33 26.82 -3.73 11.57
CA GLU A 33 28.07 -2.99 11.65
C GLU A 33 28.01 -1.95 12.78
N LEU A 34 29.13 -1.70 13.46
CA LEU A 34 29.26 -0.66 14.48
C LEU A 34 30.32 0.33 14.00
N VAL A 35 29.91 1.59 13.77
CA VAL A 35 30.78 2.68 13.34
C VAL A 35 30.93 3.66 14.50
N GLU A 36 32.17 3.91 14.89
CA GLU A 36 32.50 4.89 15.92
C GLU A 36 32.69 6.27 15.27
N VAL A 37 31.86 7.24 15.66
CA VAL A 37 31.85 8.61 15.16
C VAL A 37 32.45 9.53 16.23
N ARG A 38 33.45 10.34 15.86
CA ARG A 38 34.23 11.14 16.83
C ARG A 38 34.05 12.65 16.71
N GLU A 39 33.58 13.15 15.58
CA GLU A 39 33.49 14.59 15.30
C GLU A 39 32.13 14.97 14.70
N GLU A 40 31.66 16.20 14.93
CA GLU A 40 30.36 16.68 14.37
C GLU A 40 30.36 16.71 12.84
N ALA A 41 31.52 16.95 12.21
CA ALA A 41 31.67 16.88 10.75
C ALA A 41 31.52 15.44 10.21
N GLU A 42 31.85 14.43 11.01
CA GLU A 42 31.61 13.02 10.69
C GLU A 42 30.16 12.64 10.97
N ALA A 43 29.59 13.09 12.10
CA ALA A 43 28.17 12.92 12.41
C ALA A 43 27.28 13.48 11.29
N ALA A 44 27.60 14.68 10.77
CA ALA A 44 26.88 15.29 9.65
C ALA A 44 26.99 14.49 8.34
N ARG A 45 28.13 13.86 8.07
CA ARG A 45 28.32 12.98 6.89
C ARG A 45 27.51 11.68 6.97
N TRP A 46 27.17 11.22 8.17
CA TRP A 46 26.39 9.99 8.41
C TRP A 46 24.91 10.27 8.77
N GLY A 47 24.47 11.52 8.83
CA GLY A 47 23.12 11.87 9.31
C GLY A 47 22.88 11.61 10.80
N MET A 48 23.94 11.46 11.59
CA MET A 48 23.87 11.10 13.01
C MET A 48 23.33 12.26 13.85
N THR A 49 22.09 12.16 14.31
CA THR A 49 21.43 13.13 15.20
C THR A 49 21.77 12.93 16.69
N GLY A 50 22.55 11.90 17.02
CA GLY A 50 23.08 11.61 18.35
C GLY A 50 23.49 10.15 18.52
N SER A 51 24.08 9.80 19.66
CA SER A 51 24.56 8.46 19.98
C SER A 51 23.64 7.70 20.94
N PRO A 52 23.31 6.43 20.66
CA PRO A 52 23.51 5.74 19.39
C PRO A 52 22.54 6.27 18.34
N THR A 53 22.87 6.08 17.06
CA THR A 53 21.93 6.17 15.94
C THR A 53 21.91 4.82 15.22
N VAL A 54 20.72 4.32 14.87
CA VAL A 54 20.58 3.07 14.09
C VAL A 54 20.22 3.45 12.67
N LEU A 55 21.07 3.11 11.71
CA LEU A 55 20.76 3.17 10.29
C LEU A 55 20.33 1.77 9.81
N VAL A 56 19.33 1.72 8.93
CA VAL A 56 18.96 0.48 8.21
C VAL A 56 19.02 0.75 6.71
N ASP A 57 19.82 -0.06 6.01
CA ASP A 57 20.30 0.12 4.63
C ASP A 57 20.94 1.49 4.29
N GLY A 58 21.08 2.38 5.27
CA GLY A 58 21.67 3.72 5.17
C GLY A 58 20.81 4.83 5.77
N VAL A 59 19.55 4.55 6.10
CA VAL A 59 18.55 5.55 6.52
C VAL A 59 18.33 5.46 8.04
N ASP A 60 18.22 6.60 8.73
CA ASP A 60 17.82 6.69 10.13
C ASP A 60 16.28 6.65 10.23
N PRO A 61 15.68 5.53 10.67
CA PRO A 61 14.23 5.34 10.68
C PRO A 61 13.55 6.00 11.88
N PHE A 62 14.34 6.56 12.80
CA PHE A 62 13.88 7.27 13.99
C PHE A 62 14.22 8.77 13.90
N ALA A 63 14.59 9.26 12.71
CA ALA A 63 14.99 10.64 12.49
C ALA A 63 13.88 11.62 12.87
N VAL A 64 14.26 12.67 13.60
CA VAL A 64 13.37 13.80 13.89
C VAL A 64 13.67 14.89 12.86
N ALA A 65 12.63 15.46 12.25
CA ALA A 65 12.77 16.53 11.28
C ALA A 65 13.58 17.71 11.86
N ASP A 66 14.46 18.28 11.05
CA ASP A 66 15.36 19.40 11.37
C ASP A 66 16.26 19.21 12.61
N ALA A 67 16.40 17.98 13.12
CA ALA A 67 17.35 17.68 14.17
C ALA A 67 18.80 17.83 13.65
N PRO A 68 19.64 18.67 14.29
CA PRO A 68 21.02 18.87 13.84
C PRO A 68 21.85 17.59 14.07
N ALA A 69 22.84 17.37 13.21
CA ALA A 69 23.82 16.33 13.43
C ALA A 69 24.59 16.59 14.73
N SER A 70 24.80 15.55 15.55
CA SER A 70 25.40 15.69 16.87
C SER A 70 26.12 14.44 17.35
N VAL A 71 27.19 14.66 18.10
CA VAL A 71 27.91 13.65 18.90
C VAL A 71 27.36 13.52 20.34
N SER A 72 26.23 14.17 20.64
CA SER A 72 25.55 14.09 21.95
C SER A 72 24.76 12.79 22.13
N CYS A 73 24.34 12.47 23.35
CA CYS A 73 23.44 11.32 23.59
C CYS A 73 22.06 11.54 22.96
N ARG A 74 21.58 10.56 22.19
CA ARG A 74 20.22 10.56 21.62
C ARG A 74 19.22 10.00 22.62
N LEU A 75 18.05 10.63 22.69
CA LEU A 75 16.91 10.12 23.46
C LEU A 75 15.83 9.60 22.50
N TYR A 76 15.48 8.35 22.70
CA TYR A 76 14.36 7.67 22.06
C TYR A 76 13.16 7.68 23.00
N ARG A 77 11.96 7.42 22.48
CA ARG A 77 10.74 7.18 23.27
C ARG A 77 10.24 5.76 22.99
N ASP A 78 9.67 5.13 24.01
CA ASP A 78 8.83 3.95 23.84
C ASP A 78 7.35 4.35 23.59
N GLU A 79 6.48 3.35 23.45
CA GLU A 79 5.06 3.51 23.14
C GLU A 79 4.31 4.30 24.24
N GLU A 80 4.76 4.20 25.50
CA GLU A 80 4.26 5.00 26.61
C GLU A 80 4.97 6.37 26.74
N GLY A 81 5.75 6.77 25.74
CA GLY A 81 6.41 8.07 25.61
C GLY A 81 7.63 8.28 26.50
N ARG A 82 8.09 7.26 27.24
CA ARG A 82 9.16 7.35 28.25
C ARG A 82 10.52 7.50 27.57
N PRO A 83 11.39 8.42 28.02
CA PRO A 83 12.69 8.63 27.39
C PRO A 83 13.67 7.49 27.73
N GLY A 84 14.31 6.94 26.70
CA GLY A 84 15.34 5.90 26.81
C GLY A 84 16.54 6.16 25.91
N GLY A 85 17.71 5.63 26.27
CA GLY A 85 18.96 5.83 25.52
C GLY A 85 19.12 4.98 24.25
N ALA A 86 18.13 4.16 23.89
CA ALA A 86 18.10 3.31 22.71
C ALA A 86 16.63 3.06 22.29
N PRO A 87 16.34 2.76 21.01
CA PRO A 87 15.00 2.38 20.55
C PRO A 87 14.42 1.19 21.35
N SER A 88 13.09 1.08 21.43
CA SER A 88 12.45 -0.13 21.96
C SER A 88 12.68 -1.33 21.03
N ILE A 89 12.55 -2.54 21.56
CA ILE A 89 12.68 -3.77 20.74
C ILE A 89 11.56 -3.82 19.69
N GLU A 90 10.36 -3.34 20.03
CA GLU A 90 9.22 -3.36 19.11
C GLU A 90 9.35 -2.32 17.99
N ALA A 91 9.81 -1.11 18.31
CA ALA A 91 10.17 -0.11 17.30
C ALA A 91 11.27 -0.63 16.36
N LEU A 92 12.22 -1.42 16.86
CA LEU A 92 13.20 -2.12 16.03
C LEU A 92 12.57 -3.27 15.22
N ARG A 93 11.60 -4.03 15.73
CA ARG A 93 10.87 -5.06 14.95
C ARG A 93 10.08 -4.44 13.81
N GLN A 94 9.34 -3.36 14.06
CA GLN A 94 8.59 -2.60 13.05
C GLN A 94 9.51 -2.12 11.92
N VAL A 95 10.60 -1.43 12.28
CA VAL A 95 11.60 -0.96 11.31
C VAL A 95 12.26 -2.11 10.55
N LEU A 96 12.69 -3.18 11.24
CA LEU A 96 13.32 -4.34 10.62
C LEU A 96 12.32 -5.28 9.93
N ALA A 97 11.04 -4.92 9.86
CA ALA A 97 10.05 -5.49 8.94
C ALA A 97 9.79 -4.54 7.75
N GLY A 98 9.72 -3.22 7.99
CA GLY A 98 9.48 -2.20 6.96
C GLY A 98 10.67 -1.91 6.04
N ALA A 99 11.91 -2.09 6.50
CA ALA A 99 13.16 -1.75 5.78
C ALA A 99 13.49 -2.68 4.59
N GLY A 100 12.47 -3.17 3.88
CA GLY A 100 12.61 -3.70 2.52
C GLY A 100 12.53 -2.63 1.43
N VAL A 101 12.03 -1.43 1.72
CA VAL A 101 11.81 -0.33 0.74
C VAL A 101 11.89 1.07 1.40
N SER A 102 12.18 2.11 0.61
CA SER A 102 12.17 3.56 0.91
C SER A 102 11.77 4.32 -0.40
N GLU A 103 11.41 5.60 -0.53
CA GLU A 103 11.37 6.83 0.32
C GLU A 103 10.44 7.88 -0.42
N SER A 104 10.27 9.19 -0.18
CA SER A 104 10.84 10.19 0.77
C SER A 104 9.92 11.42 1.01
N VAL A 105 9.07 11.37 2.04
CA VAL A 105 8.66 12.52 2.91
C VAL A 105 7.94 13.74 2.20
N PRO A 106 7.59 14.91 2.83
CA PRO A 106 6.17 15.30 2.94
C PRO A 106 5.78 16.76 2.56
N VAL A 107 4.51 17.12 2.75
CA VAL A 107 4.02 18.49 3.04
C VAL A 107 2.90 18.42 4.11
N GLU A 108 2.63 19.54 4.80
CA GLU A 108 1.64 19.75 5.89
C GLU A 108 0.16 19.68 5.40
N GLU A 109 -0.91 19.63 6.21
CA GLU A 109 -1.10 19.91 7.65
C GLU A 109 -2.36 19.19 8.24
N CYS A 110 -2.49 19.16 9.58
CA CYS A 110 -3.74 19.11 10.35
C CYS A 110 -4.87 18.11 9.99
N CYS A 111 -4.71 16.82 10.35
CA CYS A 111 -5.80 15.97 10.88
C CYS A 111 -5.26 14.76 11.67
N GLY A 112 -6.15 13.95 12.25
CA GLY A 112 -5.80 12.79 13.08
C GLY A 112 -5.06 11.67 12.32
N ASP A 113 -4.34 10.82 13.06
CA ASP A 113 -3.36 9.89 12.49
C ASP A 113 -4.00 8.62 11.88
N ASP A 114 -4.48 8.74 10.63
CA ASP A 114 -4.99 7.62 9.81
C ASP A 114 -3.88 6.68 9.30
N ARG A 115 -2.59 6.92 9.59
CA ARG A 115 -1.46 6.33 8.85
C ARG A 115 -1.23 4.84 9.10
N GLU A 116 -1.72 4.27 10.20
CA GLU A 116 -1.64 2.82 10.46
C GLU A 116 -2.56 1.98 9.54
N VAL A 117 -3.52 2.60 8.82
CA VAL A 117 -4.58 1.87 8.09
C VAL A 117 -4.72 2.28 6.61
N LEU A 118 -3.61 2.68 5.97
CA LEU A 118 -3.59 3.01 4.53
C LEU A 118 -2.97 1.92 3.62
N ASP A 119 -2.33 0.89 4.18
CA ASP A 119 -1.88 -0.30 3.43
C ASP A 119 -2.89 -1.46 3.24
N PRO A 120 -4.17 -1.46 3.70
CA PRO A 120 -5.12 -2.57 3.46
C PRO A 120 -5.35 -2.95 1.99
N ILE A 121 -5.02 -2.03 1.07
CA ILE A 121 -5.23 -2.12 -0.38
C ILE A 121 -3.92 -1.83 -1.13
N GLY A 122 -2.90 -1.38 -0.39
CA GLY A 122 -1.59 -1.08 -0.89
C GLY A 122 -0.82 -2.36 -1.21
N ARG A 123 0.27 -2.21 -1.94
CA ARG A 123 1.12 -3.31 -2.36
C ARG A 123 2.26 -3.49 -1.35
N ALA A 124 1.96 -3.55 -0.05
CA ALA A 124 2.92 -3.35 1.04
C ALA A 124 3.66 -2.00 0.91
N GLY A 125 2.93 -0.90 0.94
CA GLY A 125 3.39 0.49 0.79
C GLY A 125 3.83 0.89 -0.62
N ARG A 126 4.16 -0.05 -1.51
CA ARG A 126 4.73 0.20 -2.86
C ARG A 126 3.77 0.82 -3.89
N GLY A 127 2.54 1.16 -3.50
CA GLY A 127 1.50 1.70 -4.38
C GLY A 127 1.04 0.74 -5.50
N ARG A 128 0.13 1.21 -6.36
CA ARG A 128 -0.38 0.46 -7.54
C ARG A 128 0.15 1.00 -8.88
N ARG A 129 0.84 2.15 -8.91
CA ARG A 129 1.40 2.75 -10.14
C ARG A 129 2.70 2.05 -10.51
N ALA A 130 2.65 1.20 -11.55
CA ALA A 130 3.81 0.45 -12.02
C ALA A 130 5.02 1.36 -12.39
N PRO A 131 6.27 0.87 -12.22
CA PRO A 131 7.48 1.60 -12.61
C PRO A 131 7.51 1.89 -14.12
N GLY A 132 8.13 3.01 -14.52
CA GLY A 132 8.23 3.41 -15.93
C GLY A 132 9.24 2.57 -16.71
N GLU A 133 10.20 2.02 -15.98
CA GLU A 133 11.28 1.17 -16.44
C GLU A 133 10.74 -0.10 -17.12
N ARG A 134 11.48 -0.56 -18.16
CA ARG A 134 11.22 -1.82 -18.87
C ARG A 134 9.80 -1.98 -19.43
N GLY A 135 9.08 -0.88 -19.68
CA GLY A 135 7.73 -0.86 -20.25
C GLY A 135 6.60 -1.23 -19.29
N LEU A 136 6.89 -1.42 -18.00
CA LEU A 136 5.93 -1.93 -17.02
C LEU A 136 4.71 -0.99 -16.88
N ARG A 137 4.92 0.32 -16.73
CA ARG A 137 3.87 1.36 -16.74
C ARG A 137 3.08 1.40 -18.04
N ALA A 138 3.75 1.34 -19.19
CA ALA A 138 3.10 1.43 -20.50
C ALA A 138 2.12 0.27 -20.73
N VAL A 139 2.57 -0.97 -20.50
CA VAL A 139 1.71 -2.16 -20.61
C VAL A 139 0.63 -2.17 -19.53
N HIS A 140 0.94 -1.83 -18.28
CA HIS A 140 -0.06 -1.77 -17.21
C HIS A 140 -1.18 -0.75 -17.52
N GLN A 141 -0.83 0.47 -17.94
CA GLN A 141 -1.83 1.45 -18.36
C GLN A 141 -2.60 1.03 -19.61
N ALA A 142 -1.99 0.30 -20.55
CA ALA A 142 -2.68 -0.25 -21.71
C ALA A 142 -3.75 -1.29 -21.29
N VAL A 143 -3.42 -2.18 -20.34
CA VAL A 143 -4.38 -3.12 -19.74
C VAL A 143 -5.57 -2.38 -19.11
N LEU A 144 -5.30 -1.41 -18.24
CA LEU A 144 -6.34 -0.65 -17.54
C LEU A 144 -7.23 0.15 -18.49
N ARG A 145 -6.65 0.74 -19.55
CA ARG A 145 -7.42 1.43 -20.60
C ARG A 145 -8.26 0.47 -21.45
N HIS A 146 -7.77 -0.76 -21.72
CA HIS A 146 -8.55 -1.77 -22.44
C HIS A 146 -9.75 -2.24 -21.61
N PHE A 147 -9.60 -2.50 -20.31
CA PHE A 147 -10.73 -2.83 -19.43
C PHE A 147 -11.81 -1.74 -19.44
N ALA A 148 -11.43 -0.46 -19.37
CA ALA A 148 -12.38 0.66 -19.47
C ALA A 148 -13.04 0.79 -20.86
N ALA A 149 -12.34 0.40 -21.94
CA ALA A 149 -12.84 0.49 -23.30
C ALA A 149 -13.72 -0.69 -23.74
N ALA A 150 -13.47 -1.90 -23.20
CA ALA A 150 -14.05 -3.16 -23.67
C ALA A 150 -14.76 -3.99 -22.60
N GLY A 151 -14.58 -3.69 -21.30
CA GLY A 151 -15.21 -4.42 -20.20
C GLY A 151 -14.51 -5.72 -19.79
N GLN A 152 -13.47 -6.12 -20.52
CA GLN A 152 -12.74 -7.38 -20.37
C GLN A 152 -11.22 -7.17 -20.39
N ALA A 153 -10.46 -8.24 -20.10
CA ALA A 153 -9.02 -8.24 -20.28
C ALA A 153 -8.62 -8.13 -21.77
N PRO A 154 -7.50 -7.45 -22.09
CA PRO A 154 -6.92 -7.45 -23.43
C PRO A 154 -6.36 -8.82 -23.83
N GLU A 155 -6.35 -9.10 -25.14
CA GLU A 155 -5.55 -10.19 -25.71
C GLU A 155 -4.09 -9.71 -25.92
N PRO A 156 -3.10 -10.61 -26.06
CA PRO A 156 -1.70 -10.23 -26.25
C PRO A 156 -1.44 -9.35 -27.47
N ALA A 157 -2.33 -9.37 -28.48
CA ALA A 157 -2.25 -8.49 -29.64
C ALA A 157 -2.48 -7.01 -29.29
N ASP A 158 -3.38 -6.70 -28.35
CA ASP A 158 -3.70 -5.34 -27.92
C ASP A 158 -2.55 -4.67 -27.16
N LEU A 159 -1.71 -5.49 -26.50
CA LEU A 159 -0.56 -5.05 -25.70
C LEU A 159 0.77 -5.02 -26.47
N ALA A 160 0.79 -5.56 -27.70
CA ALA A 160 2.01 -5.78 -28.46
C ALA A 160 2.82 -4.51 -28.72
N ALA A 161 2.14 -3.38 -28.98
CA ALA A 161 2.81 -2.09 -29.20
C ALA A 161 3.53 -1.59 -27.94
N ALA A 162 2.84 -1.56 -26.80
CA ALA A 162 3.39 -1.08 -25.53
C ALA A 162 4.55 -1.95 -24.99
N ALA A 163 4.54 -3.25 -25.29
CA ALA A 163 5.67 -4.13 -24.96
C ALA A 163 6.87 -3.93 -25.93
N ALA A 164 6.60 -3.68 -27.21
CA ALA A 164 7.62 -3.45 -28.23
C ALA A 164 8.41 -2.14 -28.03
N GLU A 165 7.79 -1.08 -27.48
CA GLU A 165 8.48 0.15 -27.08
C GLU A 165 9.63 -0.12 -26.10
N ALA A 166 9.47 -1.08 -25.19
CA ALA A 166 10.50 -1.53 -24.25
C ALA A 166 11.40 -2.66 -24.80
N SER A 167 11.24 -3.04 -26.07
CA SER A 167 11.91 -4.19 -26.70
C SER A 167 11.71 -5.53 -25.97
N ARG A 168 10.49 -5.79 -25.48
CA ARG A 168 10.12 -7.02 -24.74
C ARG A 168 8.94 -7.74 -25.39
N THR A 169 8.74 -9.02 -25.06
CA THR A 169 7.47 -9.69 -25.38
C THR A 169 6.40 -9.30 -24.35
N VAL A 170 5.12 -9.36 -24.75
CA VAL A 170 3.99 -9.13 -23.84
C VAL A 170 4.03 -10.10 -22.66
N ALA A 171 4.39 -11.36 -22.90
CA ALA A 171 4.49 -12.39 -21.86
C ALA A 171 5.54 -12.02 -20.79
N ASP A 172 6.72 -11.52 -21.19
CA ASP A 172 7.76 -11.10 -20.24
C ASP A 172 7.31 -9.95 -19.33
N VAL A 173 6.55 -8.99 -19.90
CA VAL A 173 6.07 -7.82 -19.16
C VAL A 173 4.91 -8.19 -18.24
N LEU A 174 3.96 -9.00 -18.71
CA LEU A 174 2.85 -9.51 -17.88
C LEU A 174 3.34 -10.41 -16.75
N ALA A 175 4.32 -11.27 -16.99
CA ALA A 175 4.91 -12.12 -15.95
C ALA A 175 5.64 -11.28 -14.88
N GLU A 176 6.33 -10.20 -15.25
CA GLU A 176 6.94 -9.29 -14.29
C GLU A 176 5.88 -8.46 -13.53
N LEU A 177 4.86 -7.93 -14.21
CA LEU A 177 3.73 -7.22 -13.55
C LEU A 177 2.94 -8.12 -12.58
N GLY A 178 2.78 -9.41 -12.91
CA GLY A 178 2.15 -10.41 -12.04
C GLY A 178 3.00 -10.78 -10.83
N ARG A 179 4.30 -11.03 -11.03
CA ARG A 179 5.28 -11.25 -9.95
C ARG A 179 5.41 -10.03 -9.02
N GLU A 180 5.10 -8.84 -9.55
CA GLU A 180 5.10 -7.55 -8.83
C GLU A 180 3.68 -7.12 -8.37
N ASP A 181 2.67 -7.99 -8.34
CA ASP A 181 1.29 -7.71 -7.84
C ASP A 181 0.64 -6.41 -8.36
N PHE A 182 0.94 -6.02 -9.61
CA PHE A 182 0.17 -5.00 -10.33
C PHE A 182 -1.06 -5.60 -11.02
N LEU A 183 -0.99 -6.90 -11.34
CA LEU A 183 -2.06 -7.71 -11.89
C LEU A 183 -1.93 -9.16 -11.40
N THR A 184 -2.90 -10.01 -11.69
CA THR A 184 -2.79 -11.46 -11.49
C THR A 184 -3.00 -12.20 -12.80
N LEU A 185 -2.28 -13.31 -12.97
CA LEU A 185 -2.41 -14.19 -14.13
C LEU A 185 -3.08 -15.52 -13.76
N ASP A 186 -3.72 -16.15 -14.73
CA ASP A 186 -4.15 -17.55 -14.64
C ASP A 186 -3.02 -18.54 -15.02
N ALA A 187 -3.33 -19.84 -15.04
CA ALA A 187 -2.37 -20.89 -15.39
C ALA A 187 -1.95 -20.90 -16.88
N ASP A 188 -2.71 -20.26 -17.77
CA ASP A 188 -2.36 -20.07 -19.18
C ASP A 188 -1.55 -18.77 -19.41
N GLY A 189 -1.35 -17.96 -18.35
CA GLY A 189 -0.68 -16.65 -18.42
C GLY A 189 -1.58 -15.50 -18.89
N ARG A 190 -2.90 -15.68 -18.91
CA ARG A 190 -3.87 -14.61 -19.20
C ARG A 190 -4.16 -13.76 -17.96
N ILE A 191 -4.56 -12.51 -18.16
CA ILE A 191 -4.88 -11.58 -17.07
C ILE A 191 -6.21 -11.97 -16.42
N ARG A 192 -6.15 -12.36 -15.14
CA ARG A 192 -7.33 -12.69 -14.31
C ARG A 192 -7.89 -11.45 -13.60
N ALA A 193 -7.02 -10.53 -13.19
CA ALA A 193 -7.36 -9.22 -12.65
C ALA A 193 -6.21 -8.23 -12.88
N ALA A 194 -6.49 -6.94 -12.99
CA ALA A 194 -5.51 -5.86 -13.06
C ALA A 194 -6.08 -4.64 -12.33
N TYR A 195 -5.63 -4.41 -11.09
CA TYR A 195 -6.33 -3.57 -10.12
C TYR A 195 -6.51 -2.14 -10.64
N PRO A 196 -7.74 -1.59 -10.64
CA PRO A 196 -8.93 -2.07 -9.92
C PRO A 196 -9.79 -3.16 -10.58
N PHE A 197 -9.56 -3.51 -11.84
CA PHE A 197 -10.46 -4.37 -12.62
C PHE A 197 -10.26 -5.89 -12.39
N SER A 198 -11.34 -6.64 -12.56
CA SER A 198 -11.38 -8.10 -12.64
C SER A 198 -11.77 -8.56 -14.05
N ALA A 199 -11.14 -9.62 -14.55
CA ALA A 199 -11.57 -10.32 -15.78
C ALA A 199 -12.67 -11.38 -15.50
N VAL A 200 -12.91 -11.70 -14.22
CA VAL A 200 -13.94 -12.64 -13.77
C VAL A 200 -15.08 -11.85 -13.13
N PRO A 201 -16.36 -12.15 -13.41
CA PRO A 201 -17.49 -11.48 -12.78
C PRO A 201 -17.44 -11.55 -11.24
N THR A 202 -17.48 -10.38 -10.61
CA THR A 202 -17.57 -10.20 -9.14
C THR A 202 -18.95 -9.61 -8.77
N PRO A 203 -19.29 -9.48 -7.48
CA PRO A 203 -20.46 -8.70 -7.05
C PRO A 203 -20.38 -7.23 -7.47
N HIS A 204 -19.16 -6.68 -7.57
CA HIS A 204 -18.87 -5.26 -7.79
C HIS A 204 -18.86 -4.93 -9.29
N ARG A 205 -20.05 -4.79 -9.88
CA ARG A 205 -20.26 -4.43 -11.29
C ARG A 205 -20.11 -2.92 -11.52
N LEU A 206 -19.53 -2.57 -12.65
CA LEU A 206 -19.29 -1.20 -13.11
C LEU A 206 -20.06 -0.96 -14.41
N ARG A 207 -20.57 0.26 -14.59
CA ARG A 207 -21.17 0.74 -15.84
C ARG A 207 -20.66 2.14 -16.17
N LEU A 208 -20.01 2.27 -17.32
CA LEU A 208 -19.35 3.48 -17.79
C LEU A 208 -20.27 4.29 -18.73
N PRO A 209 -20.00 5.60 -18.99
CA PRO A 209 -20.82 6.44 -19.87
C PRO A 209 -20.95 5.93 -21.31
N SER A 210 -19.98 5.15 -21.77
CA SER A 210 -19.98 4.44 -23.06
C SER A 210 -21.03 3.33 -23.16
N GLY A 211 -21.67 2.95 -22.06
CA GLY A 211 -22.50 1.76 -21.95
C GLY A 211 -21.72 0.46 -21.74
N VAL A 212 -20.38 0.52 -21.72
CA VAL A 212 -19.50 -0.60 -21.36
C VAL A 212 -19.74 -0.99 -19.90
N GLU A 213 -19.71 -2.29 -19.63
CA GLU A 213 -19.79 -2.85 -18.29
C GLU A 213 -18.53 -3.63 -17.98
N ALA A 214 -18.04 -3.50 -16.76
CA ALA A 214 -16.83 -4.15 -16.26
C ALA A 214 -17.05 -4.63 -14.81
N TRP A 215 -16.06 -5.28 -14.24
CA TRP A 215 -16.08 -5.73 -12.84
C TRP A 215 -14.86 -5.20 -12.09
N ALA A 216 -15.06 -4.81 -10.84
CA ALA A 216 -14.00 -4.44 -9.91
C ALA A 216 -13.65 -5.62 -9.00
N MET A 217 -12.41 -5.67 -8.51
CA MET A 217 -11.98 -6.74 -7.60
C MET A 217 -12.63 -6.64 -6.21
N CYS A 218 -12.69 -5.45 -5.60
CA CYS A 218 -13.36 -5.19 -4.32
C CYS A 218 -14.17 -3.87 -4.32
N ALA A 219 -14.75 -3.51 -3.17
CA ALA A 219 -15.54 -2.28 -3.03
C ALA A 219 -14.72 -1.00 -3.28
N ILE A 220 -13.50 -0.90 -2.74
CA ILE A 220 -12.64 0.28 -2.93
C ILE A 220 -12.06 0.32 -4.35
N ASP A 221 -11.77 -0.83 -4.96
CA ASP A 221 -11.43 -0.90 -6.39
C ASP A 221 -12.55 -0.30 -7.25
N ALA A 222 -13.82 -0.59 -6.91
CA ALA A 222 -14.97 -0.11 -7.66
C ALA A 222 -15.14 1.42 -7.61
N LEU A 223 -14.91 2.01 -6.43
CA LEU A 223 -14.81 3.47 -6.28
C LEU A 223 -13.56 4.02 -7.00
N GLY A 224 -12.46 3.26 -6.99
CA GLY A 224 -11.18 3.62 -7.58
C GLY A 224 -11.22 3.80 -9.10
N VAL A 225 -12.09 3.07 -9.80
CA VAL A 225 -12.30 3.26 -11.25
C VAL A 225 -12.80 4.67 -11.58
N ALA A 226 -13.69 5.24 -10.77
CA ALA A 226 -14.21 6.60 -11.01
C ALA A 226 -13.08 7.64 -10.96
N ALA A 227 -12.23 7.57 -9.93
CA ALA A 227 -11.08 8.44 -9.74
C ALA A 227 -9.99 8.21 -10.81
N MET A 228 -9.66 6.95 -11.11
CA MET A 228 -8.65 6.57 -12.10
C MET A 228 -8.99 7.02 -13.52
N LEU A 229 -10.27 6.95 -13.91
CA LEU A 229 -10.74 7.40 -15.22
C LEU A 229 -11.05 8.90 -15.25
N ASN A 230 -11.23 9.53 -14.09
CA ASN A 230 -11.84 10.86 -13.93
C ASN A 230 -13.17 10.96 -14.70
N GLN A 231 -14.05 9.99 -14.47
CA GLN A 231 -15.33 9.83 -15.18
C GLN A 231 -16.47 9.45 -14.23
N ASP A 232 -17.65 9.99 -14.54
CA ASP A 232 -18.91 9.59 -13.92
C ASP A 232 -19.23 8.13 -14.29
N ILE A 233 -19.38 7.25 -13.30
CA ILE A 233 -19.75 5.84 -13.48
C ILE A 233 -20.87 5.45 -12.51
N ALA A 234 -21.56 4.34 -12.80
CA ALA A 234 -22.40 3.66 -11.81
C ALA A 234 -21.72 2.36 -11.35
N VAL A 235 -21.57 2.21 -10.03
CA VAL A 235 -21.19 0.98 -9.36
C VAL A 235 -22.45 0.31 -8.83
N SER A 236 -22.59 -1.00 -9.03
CA SER A 236 -23.65 -1.82 -8.42
C SER A 236 -23.04 -3.03 -7.73
N SER A 237 -23.50 -3.30 -6.52
CA SER A 237 -23.07 -4.42 -5.67
C SER A 237 -24.23 -4.88 -4.76
N SER A 238 -23.94 -5.77 -3.82
CA SER A 238 -24.91 -6.29 -2.84
C SER A 238 -24.25 -6.52 -1.49
N ASP A 239 -24.97 -6.25 -0.41
CA ASP A 239 -24.54 -6.59 0.96
C ASP A 239 -24.27 -8.10 1.09
N PRO A 240 -23.10 -8.53 1.57
CA PRO A 240 -22.74 -9.95 1.64
C PRO A 240 -23.42 -10.72 2.79
N VAL A 241 -24.15 -10.04 3.70
CA VAL A 241 -24.87 -10.65 4.82
C VAL A 241 -26.33 -10.90 4.49
N ASP A 242 -27.01 -9.95 3.83
CA ASP A 242 -28.46 -10.04 3.55
C ASP A 242 -28.86 -9.85 2.07
N GLY A 243 -27.92 -9.56 1.18
CA GLY A 243 -28.16 -9.43 -0.25
C GLY A 243 -28.88 -8.15 -0.68
N ARG A 244 -29.09 -7.15 0.20
CA ARG A 244 -29.64 -5.85 -0.20
C ARG A 244 -28.77 -5.23 -1.30
N PRO A 245 -29.38 -4.68 -2.38
CA PRO A 245 -28.63 -4.04 -3.45
C PRO A 245 -28.01 -2.73 -2.95
N ILE A 246 -26.78 -2.47 -3.39
CA ILE A 246 -26.02 -1.25 -3.10
C ILE A 246 -25.61 -0.63 -4.42
N THR A 247 -25.86 0.67 -4.61
CA THR A 247 -25.48 1.42 -5.81
C THR A 247 -24.73 2.68 -5.42
N VAL A 248 -23.61 2.95 -6.08
CA VAL A 248 -22.86 4.21 -5.95
C VAL A 248 -22.76 4.85 -7.32
N THR A 249 -23.44 5.97 -7.51
CA THR A 249 -23.47 6.72 -8.76
C THR A 249 -22.60 7.96 -8.63
N PHE A 250 -21.58 8.07 -9.46
CA PHE A 250 -20.75 9.26 -9.57
C PHE A 250 -21.38 10.23 -10.57
N THR A 251 -21.41 11.53 -10.25
CA THR A 251 -21.92 12.59 -11.12
C THR A 251 -21.21 13.90 -10.82
N GLY A 252 -20.52 14.47 -11.81
CA GLY A 252 -19.70 15.67 -11.64
C GLY A 252 -18.62 15.53 -10.57
N GLY A 253 -18.03 14.34 -10.43
CA GLY A 253 -17.06 14.03 -9.37
C GLY A 253 -17.63 13.84 -7.96
N SER A 254 -18.95 13.96 -7.78
CA SER A 254 -19.63 13.68 -6.50
C SER A 254 -20.25 12.27 -6.52
N ALA A 255 -20.07 11.49 -5.45
CA ALA A 255 -20.67 10.16 -5.33
C ALA A 255 -21.98 10.18 -4.52
N ARG A 256 -23.05 9.60 -5.07
CA ARG A 256 -24.33 9.38 -4.38
C ARG A 256 -24.54 7.88 -4.14
N TRP A 257 -24.84 7.52 -2.90
CA TRP A 257 -24.97 6.15 -2.42
C TRP A 257 -26.45 5.80 -2.18
N GLU A 258 -26.85 4.59 -2.56
CA GLU A 258 -28.17 3.99 -2.26
C GLU A 258 -27.94 2.55 -1.76
N PRO A 259 -28.35 2.20 -0.52
CA PRO A 259 -28.91 3.09 0.51
C PRO A 259 -27.90 4.18 0.96
N PRO A 260 -28.37 5.36 1.41
CA PRO A 260 -27.50 6.43 1.88
C PRO A 260 -26.77 6.09 3.19
N GLU A 261 -27.22 5.07 3.93
CA GLU A 261 -26.55 4.50 5.11
C GLU A 261 -25.39 3.55 4.76
N ALA A 262 -25.15 3.26 3.48
CA ALA A 262 -24.16 2.27 3.06
C ALA A 262 -22.72 2.64 3.48
N VAL A 263 -21.94 1.62 3.86
CA VAL A 263 -20.55 1.74 4.33
C VAL A 263 -19.63 0.77 3.59
N VAL A 264 -18.31 0.93 3.77
CA VAL A 264 -17.31 -0.03 3.25
C VAL A 264 -16.48 -0.56 4.41
N PHE A 265 -16.28 -1.88 4.48
CA PHE A 265 -15.25 -2.45 5.33
C PHE A 265 -13.91 -2.47 4.60
N VAL A 266 -12.85 -2.03 5.28
CA VAL A 266 -11.48 -1.98 4.75
C VAL A 266 -10.57 -2.75 5.69
N GLY A 267 -9.96 -3.84 5.19
CA GLY A 267 -9.15 -4.75 6.00
C GLY A 267 -8.42 -5.82 5.18
N GLN A 268 -7.61 -6.64 5.84
CA GLN A 268 -6.83 -7.73 5.25
C GLN A 268 -6.98 -9.02 6.05
N ARG A 269 -6.79 -10.17 5.41
CA ARG A 269 -6.47 -11.41 6.13
C ARG A 269 -5.00 -11.47 6.50
N ALA A 270 -4.66 -12.20 7.56
CA ALA A 270 -3.27 -12.40 8.00
C ALA A 270 -2.46 -13.40 7.13
N GLU A 271 -2.96 -13.77 5.96
CA GLU A 271 -2.34 -14.74 5.05
C GLU A 271 -1.44 -14.04 4.00
N ALA A 272 -0.39 -14.71 3.55
CA ALA A 272 0.50 -14.19 2.51
C ALA A 272 0.04 -14.58 1.10
N GLY A 273 -0.14 -13.61 0.21
CA GLY A 273 -0.59 -13.83 -1.16
C GLY A 273 -0.62 -12.56 -2.02
N SER A 274 -1.26 -12.62 -3.18
CA SER A 274 -1.58 -11.43 -4.00
C SER A 274 -2.70 -10.61 -3.35
N ALA A 275 -2.88 -9.34 -3.70
CA ALA A 275 -3.97 -8.54 -3.13
C ALA A 275 -5.37 -9.13 -3.44
N ALA A 276 -5.53 -9.77 -4.60
CA ALA A 276 -6.70 -10.56 -4.98
C ALA A 276 -6.95 -11.79 -4.07
N THR A 277 -5.96 -12.22 -3.29
CA THR A 277 -6.05 -13.36 -2.34
C THR A 277 -6.18 -12.90 -0.89
N VAL A 278 -5.50 -11.79 -0.52
CA VAL A 278 -5.37 -11.32 0.86
C VAL A 278 -6.44 -10.29 1.24
N CYS A 279 -6.90 -9.49 0.27
CA CYS A 279 -7.71 -8.30 0.51
C CYS A 279 -9.09 -8.38 -0.14
N CYS A 280 -9.19 -8.76 -1.43
CA CYS A 280 -10.40 -8.47 -2.21
C CYS A 280 -11.69 -9.15 -1.73
N ASP A 281 -11.62 -10.38 -1.19
CA ASP A 281 -12.79 -11.06 -0.58
C ASP A 281 -13.25 -10.41 0.74
N ALA A 282 -12.41 -9.59 1.38
CA ALA A 282 -12.70 -8.89 2.63
C ALA A 282 -13.26 -7.47 2.41
N LEU A 283 -12.77 -6.74 1.41
CA LEU A 283 -13.18 -5.35 1.16
C LEU A 283 -14.54 -5.25 0.44
N ASN A 284 -15.61 -5.21 1.21
CA ASN A 284 -16.99 -5.19 0.70
C ASN A 284 -17.79 -3.95 1.09
N PHE A 285 -18.78 -3.64 0.25
CA PHE A 285 -19.87 -2.73 0.58
C PHE A 285 -20.87 -3.41 1.51
N PHE A 286 -21.45 -2.64 2.43
CA PHE A 286 -22.54 -3.06 3.29
C PHE A 286 -23.66 -2.02 3.23
N ALA A 287 -24.90 -2.47 3.32
CA ALA A 287 -26.08 -1.62 3.19
C ALA A 287 -26.29 -0.72 4.41
N ASP A 288 -25.75 -1.09 5.57
CA ASP A 288 -25.60 -0.23 6.75
C ASP A 288 -24.49 -0.78 7.67
N SER A 289 -24.17 -0.06 8.74
CA SER A 289 -23.13 -0.51 9.69
C SER A 289 -23.51 -1.77 10.48
N THR A 290 -24.79 -2.13 10.59
CA THR A 290 -25.25 -3.29 11.38
C THR A 290 -24.91 -4.60 10.70
N THR A 291 -25.03 -4.67 9.36
CA THR A 291 -24.57 -5.82 8.57
C THR A 291 -23.05 -5.87 8.52
N ALA A 292 -22.37 -4.74 8.37
CA ALA A 292 -20.90 -4.67 8.46
C ALA A 292 -20.39 -5.21 9.82
N ASP A 293 -20.93 -4.71 10.94
CA ASP A 293 -20.62 -5.20 12.29
C ASP A 293 -20.98 -6.69 12.47
N ALA A 294 -22.06 -7.16 11.84
CA ALA A 294 -22.44 -8.58 11.87
C ALA A 294 -21.45 -9.44 11.09
N TRP A 295 -20.96 -8.98 9.94
CA TRP A 295 -19.97 -9.67 9.12
C TRP A 295 -18.62 -9.77 9.86
N VAL A 296 -18.13 -8.66 10.42
CA VAL A 296 -16.87 -8.62 11.19
C VAL A 296 -16.90 -9.60 12.37
N ARG A 297 -18.04 -9.75 13.06
CA ARG A 297 -18.18 -10.74 14.14
C ARG A 297 -18.14 -12.21 13.69
N HIS A 298 -18.45 -12.50 12.42
CA HIS A 298 -18.34 -13.84 11.84
C HIS A 298 -17.00 -14.07 11.13
N HIS A 299 -16.23 -13.01 10.88
CA HIS A 299 -14.93 -13.04 10.20
C HIS A 299 -13.76 -12.50 11.07
N PRO A 300 -13.51 -13.08 12.27
CA PRO A 300 -12.44 -12.64 13.17
C PRO A 300 -11.02 -12.86 12.61
N GLU A 301 -10.87 -13.61 11.52
CA GLU A 301 -9.62 -13.76 10.76
C GLU A 301 -9.28 -12.56 9.85
N VAL A 302 -10.20 -11.60 9.75
CA VAL A 302 -10.05 -10.38 8.93
C VAL A 302 -9.79 -9.19 9.85
N HIS A 303 -8.61 -8.58 9.73
CA HIS A 303 -8.24 -7.40 10.50
C HIS A 303 -8.50 -6.14 9.67
N GLY A 304 -9.33 -5.24 10.19
CA GLY A 304 -9.74 -4.03 9.49
C GLY A 304 -10.79 -3.23 10.24
N ARG A 305 -11.40 -2.26 9.57
CA ARG A 305 -12.40 -1.35 10.13
C ARG A 305 -13.49 -0.99 9.13
N ILE A 306 -14.65 -0.63 9.65
CA ILE A 306 -15.70 0.05 8.87
C ILE A 306 -15.22 1.49 8.61
N THR A 307 -15.36 1.94 7.37
CA THR A 307 -15.00 3.29 6.92
C THR A 307 -16.24 4.10 6.55
N SER A 308 -16.11 5.43 6.64
CA SER A 308 -17.16 6.33 6.13
C SER A 308 -17.11 6.41 4.59
N GLN A 309 -18.23 6.79 3.95
CA GLN A 309 -18.28 6.96 2.49
C GLN A 309 -17.20 7.93 1.96
N ALA A 310 -17.02 9.07 2.63
CA ALA A 310 -16.00 10.07 2.27
C ALA A 310 -14.56 9.53 2.41
N GLU A 311 -14.34 8.65 3.39
CA GLU A 311 -13.04 8.00 3.61
C GLU A 311 -12.78 6.88 2.59
N ALA A 312 -13.78 6.04 2.29
CA ALA A 312 -13.69 5.03 1.25
C ALA A 312 -13.34 5.66 -0.11
N LEU A 313 -13.96 6.80 -0.44
CA LEU A 313 -13.64 7.60 -1.63
C LEU A 313 -12.21 8.15 -1.60
N ARG A 314 -11.77 8.69 -0.46
CA ARG A 314 -10.40 9.22 -0.28
C ARG A 314 -9.33 8.15 -0.49
N ILE A 315 -9.53 6.96 0.10
CA ILE A 315 -8.61 5.82 -0.07
C ILE A 315 -8.62 5.34 -1.53
N ALA A 316 -9.79 5.29 -2.17
CA ALA A 316 -9.92 4.94 -3.59
C ALA A 316 -9.15 5.91 -4.50
N GLU A 317 -9.33 7.22 -4.29
CA GLU A 317 -8.66 8.28 -5.05
C GLU A 317 -7.14 8.22 -4.89
N GLN A 318 -6.65 8.13 -3.64
CA GLN A 318 -5.22 8.03 -3.33
C GLN A 318 -4.57 6.77 -3.93
N THR A 319 -5.30 5.65 -3.98
CA THR A 319 -4.76 4.37 -4.49
C THR A 319 -4.79 4.28 -6.02
N PHE A 320 -5.85 4.78 -6.67
CA PHE A 320 -6.14 4.50 -8.08
C PHE A 320 -6.13 5.72 -9.01
N GLY A 321 -6.36 6.94 -8.50
CA GLY A 321 -6.33 8.18 -9.29
C GLY A 321 -5.03 8.37 -10.10
N PRO A 322 -3.83 8.19 -9.51
CA PRO A 322 -2.56 8.37 -10.21
C PRO A 322 -2.24 7.36 -11.33
N LEU A 323 -3.03 6.29 -11.53
CA LEU A 323 -2.62 5.17 -12.38
C LEU A 323 -2.54 5.50 -13.86
N LEU A 324 -3.51 6.24 -14.40
CA LEU A 324 -3.60 6.56 -15.84
C LEU A 324 -3.02 7.93 -16.21
N VAL A 325 -2.57 8.70 -15.21
CA VAL A 325 -1.88 9.98 -15.37
C VAL A 325 -0.57 9.76 -16.15
N GLN A 326 -0.32 10.61 -17.15
CA GLN A 326 0.94 10.66 -17.90
C GLN A 326 2.05 11.28 -17.03
N ASP A 327 3.30 10.93 -17.31
CA ASP A 327 4.48 11.56 -16.68
C ASP A 327 4.83 12.90 -17.36
#